data_AF-A0A075FN27-F1
#
_entry.id   AF-A0A075FN27-F1
#
_cell.length_a   1.000
_cell.length_b   1.000
_cell.length_c   1.000
_cell.angle_alpha   90.00
_cell.angle_beta   90.00
_cell.angle_gamma   90.00
#
_symmetry.space_group_name_H-M   'P 1'
#
loop_
_entity.id
_entity.type
_entity.pdbx_description
1 polymer ?
#
loop_
_entity_poly.entity_id
_entity_poly.type
_entity_poly.pdbx_seq_one_letter_code
_entity_poly.pdbx_strand_id
1 'polypeptide(L)'
;MDEILIPLGIVEEAGRLPLKRGPKALQEKGIPFYHLTNKGFLVALSIDEVKNKNELLRDFLSTDQMKDKGLEDSIRILLDISPNFVFFIFENYVKAHCDGKIKELLPFEILQLKQILGKNFGIQREMLEGFVSLSTSHRKNILSLLAKFE
;
A
#
# COMPACT_ATOMS: atom_id res chain seq x y z
N MET A 1 13.65 -1.32 16.73
CA MET A 1 12.45 -0.67 16.17
C MET A 1 12.68 0.82 16.14
N ASP A 2 12.94 1.42 17.30
CA ASP A 2 13.17 2.85 17.50
C ASP A 2 14.35 3.41 16.72
N GLU A 3 15.40 2.62 16.52
CA GLU A 3 16.63 3.08 15.84
C GLU A 3 16.53 3.09 14.31
N ILE A 4 15.46 2.52 13.74
CA ILE A 4 15.31 2.38 12.29
C ILE A 4 13.97 2.95 11.81
N LEU A 5 12.85 2.48 12.37
CA LEU A 5 11.53 2.87 11.89
C LEU A 5 11.16 4.32 12.24
N ILE A 6 11.62 4.83 13.39
CA ILE A 6 11.37 6.21 13.80
C ILE A 6 12.23 7.19 12.96
N PRO A 7 13.56 6.99 12.78
CA PRO A 7 14.36 7.84 11.89
C PRO A 7 13.87 7.86 10.44
N LEU A 8 13.34 6.73 9.94
CA LEU A 8 12.74 6.66 8.61
C LEU A 8 11.33 7.27 8.55
N GLY A 9 10.77 7.68 9.68
CA GLY A 9 9.44 8.26 9.79
C GLY A 9 8.34 7.27 9.41
N ILE A 10 8.55 5.97 9.59
CA ILE A 10 7.57 4.90 9.33
C ILE A 10 6.60 4.77 10.52
N VAL A 11 7.12 4.94 11.74
CA VAL A 11 6.32 4.91 12.98
C VAL A 11 6.65 6.12 13.85
N GLU A 12 5.70 6.52 14.69
CA GLU A 12 5.93 7.52 15.73
C GLU A 12 5.36 7.07 17.08
N GLU A 13 5.95 7.57 18.17
CA GLU A 13 5.53 7.23 19.53
C GLU A 13 4.17 7.86 19.83
N ALA A 14 3.19 7.01 20.13
CA ALA A 14 1.80 7.38 20.37
C ALA A 14 1.49 7.62 21.87
N GLY A 15 2.49 7.40 22.72
CA GLY A 15 2.39 7.50 24.17
C GLY A 15 3.05 6.32 24.86
N ARG A 16 2.91 6.28 26.19
CA ARG A 16 3.52 5.25 27.04
C ARG A 16 2.52 4.63 28.00
N LEU A 17 2.47 3.30 28.03
CA LEU A 17 1.62 2.55 28.93
C LEU A 17 2.30 2.42 30.32
N PRO A 18 1.62 2.83 31.41
CA PRO A 18 2.19 2.74 32.74
C PRO A 18 2.26 1.28 33.20
N LEU A 19 3.42 0.87 33.72
CA LEU A 19 3.60 -0.46 34.27
C LEU A 19 3.29 -0.48 35.77
N LYS A 20 2.38 -1.36 36.19
CA LYS A 20 2.01 -1.53 37.61
C LYS A 20 2.97 -2.43 38.39
N ARG A 21 3.84 -3.20 37.72
CA ARG A 21 4.81 -4.15 38.29
C ARG A 21 6.05 -4.24 37.39
N GLY A 22 7.20 -4.65 37.93
CA GLY A 22 8.48 -4.78 37.19
C GLY A 22 9.56 -3.79 37.66
N PRO A 23 10.64 -3.57 36.89
CA PRO A 23 11.70 -2.62 37.25
C PRO A 23 11.19 -1.19 37.47
N LYS A 24 11.58 -0.51 38.56
CA LYS A 24 11.11 0.85 38.90
C LYS A 24 11.29 1.86 37.75
N ALA A 25 12.41 1.80 37.04
CA ALA A 25 12.67 2.67 35.90
C ALA A 25 11.61 2.53 34.77
N LEU A 26 11.07 1.32 34.56
CA LEU A 26 10.01 1.07 33.58
C LEU A 26 8.61 1.40 34.14
N GLN A 27 8.42 1.30 35.46
CA GLN A 27 7.20 1.79 36.11
C GLN A 27 7.07 3.31 36.01
N GLU A 28 8.19 4.03 36.13
CA GLU A 28 8.24 5.49 36.02
C GLU A 28 8.15 5.97 34.56
N LYS A 29 8.83 5.30 33.62
CA LYS A 29 8.87 5.72 32.21
C LYS A 29 7.74 5.17 31.35
N GLY A 30 7.10 4.06 31.74
CA GLY A 30 6.14 3.33 30.92
C GLY A 30 6.78 2.62 29.71
N ILE A 31 6.02 1.73 29.07
CA ILE A 31 6.40 1.09 27.80
C ILE A 31 5.83 1.92 26.64
N PRO A 32 6.65 2.39 25.69
CA PRO A 32 6.14 3.11 24.54
C PRO A 32 5.30 2.21 23.65
N PHE A 33 4.23 2.77 23.10
CA PHE A 33 3.51 2.17 21.99
C PHE A 33 3.53 3.13 20.80
N TYR A 34 3.42 2.57 19.61
CA TYR A 34 3.63 3.28 18.36
C TYR A 34 2.42 3.14 17.46
N HIS A 35 2.24 4.12 16.58
CA HIS A 35 1.34 3.97 15.44
C HIS A 35 2.09 4.22 14.13
N LEU A 36 1.51 3.76 13.03
CA LEU A 36 2.02 4.05 11.70
C LEU A 36 1.86 5.54 11.41
N THR A 37 2.87 6.12 10.77
CA THR A 37 2.71 7.40 10.09
C THR A 37 2.05 7.18 8.73
N ASN A 38 1.79 8.24 7.99
CA ASN A 38 1.35 8.16 6.60
C ASN A 38 2.36 7.40 5.70
N LYS A 39 3.67 7.54 5.93
CA LYS A 39 4.70 6.75 5.23
C LYS A 39 4.63 5.29 5.66
N GLY A 40 4.39 5.07 6.96
CA GLY A 40 4.16 3.75 7.53
C GLY A 40 3.01 2.99 6.90
N PHE A 41 1.90 3.66 6.59
CA PHE A 41 0.79 3.03 5.86
C PHE A 41 1.22 2.51 4.50
N LEU A 42 1.91 3.31 3.68
CA LEU A 42 2.39 2.88 2.37
C LEU A 42 3.33 1.67 2.46
N VAL A 43 4.25 1.69 3.43
CA VAL A 43 5.15 0.56 3.69
C VAL A 43 4.36 -0.68 4.15
N ALA A 44 3.42 -0.54 5.08
CA ALA A 44 2.61 -1.67 5.54
C ALA A 44 1.76 -2.28 4.40
N LEU A 45 1.21 -1.45 3.52
CA LEU A 45 0.44 -1.88 2.35
C LEU A 45 1.26 -2.66 1.32
N SER A 46 2.59 -2.45 1.30
CA SER A 46 3.53 -3.17 0.43
C SER A 46 3.97 -4.54 0.95
N ILE A 47 3.62 -4.91 2.18
CA ILE A 47 4.09 -6.13 2.84
C ILE A 47 3.01 -7.22 2.77
N ASP A 48 3.37 -8.42 2.35
CA ASP A 48 2.41 -9.50 2.13
C ASP A 48 1.85 -10.12 3.41
N GLU A 49 2.66 -10.16 4.46
CA GLU A 49 2.32 -10.75 5.75
C GLU A 49 1.32 -9.92 6.57
N VAL A 50 1.04 -8.68 6.16
CA VAL A 50 0.08 -7.81 6.84
C VAL A 50 -1.35 -8.30 6.55
N LYS A 51 -2.05 -8.72 7.61
CA LYS A 51 -3.35 -9.40 7.50
C LYS A 51 -4.53 -8.44 7.26
N ASN A 52 -4.45 -7.20 7.75
CA ASN A 52 -5.54 -6.22 7.70
C ASN A 52 -5.31 -5.12 6.64
N LYS A 53 -4.64 -5.44 5.52
CA LYS A 53 -4.29 -4.48 4.47
C LYS A 53 -5.48 -3.69 3.91
N ASN A 54 -6.66 -4.29 3.80
CA ASN A 54 -7.87 -3.58 3.34
C ASN A 54 -8.31 -2.46 4.30
N GLU A 55 -8.22 -2.69 5.61
CA GLU A 55 -8.54 -1.68 6.63
C GLU A 55 -7.47 -0.59 6.64
N LEU A 56 -6.19 -0.98 6.63
CA LEU A 56 -5.08 -0.03 6.55
C LEU A 56 -5.16 0.86 5.31
N LEU A 57 -5.59 0.32 4.18
CA LEU A 57 -5.78 1.12 2.97
C LEU A 57 -6.93 2.11 3.14
N ARG A 58 -8.04 1.71 3.76
CA ARG A 58 -9.14 2.64 4.06
C ARG A 58 -8.71 3.77 5.01
N ASP A 59 -7.90 3.45 6.01
CA ASP A 59 -7.33 4.43 6.92
C ASP A 59 -6.40 5.40 6.17
N PHE A 60 -5.51 4.88 5.32
CA PHE A 60 -4.64 5.71 4.48
C PHE A 60 -5.42 6.62 3.53
N LEU A 61 -6.46 6.10 2.86
CA LEU A 61 -7.32 6.88 1.96
C LEU A 61 -8.17 7.93 2.70
N SER A 62 -8.30 7.83 4.03
CA SER A 62 -8.93 8.87 4.86
C SER A 62 -8.01 10.06 5.14
N THR A 63 -6.73 9.97 4.76
CA THR A 63 -5.74 11.05 4.92
C THR A 63 -5.70 11.97 3.69
N ASP A 64 -5.01 13.11 3.79
CA ASP A 64 -4.84 14.09 2.71
C ASP A 64 -3.62 13.82 1.81
N GLN A 65 -3.04 12.62 1.92
CA GLN A 65 -1.76 12.28 1.30
C GLN A 65 -1.86 11.87 -0.18
N MET A 66 -3.09 11.61 -0.65
CA MET A 66 -3.43 11.46 -2.06
C MET A 66 -4.07 12.74 -2.57
N LYS A 67 -3.31 13.53 -3.33
CA LYS A 67 -3.79 14.83 -3.84
C LYS A 67 -4.77 14.69 -5.01
N ASP A 68 -4.65 13.60 -5.78
CA ASP A 68 -5.50 13.34 -6.94
C ASP A 68 -6.73 12.52 -6.50
N LYS A 69 -7.90 13.18 -6.48
CA LYS A 69 -9.18 12.53 -6.12
C LYS A 69 -9.63 11.49 -7.14
N GLY A 70 -9.32 11.67 -8.42
CA GLY A 70 -9.62 10.66 -9.43
C GLY A 70 -8.81 9.38 -9.23
N LEU A 71 -7.55 9.52 -8.81
CA LEU A 71 -6.71 8.40 -8.41
C LEU A 71 -7.26 7.71 -7.14
N GLU A 72 -7.64 8.49 -6.12
CA GLU A 72 -8.22 7.95 -4.88
C GLU A 72 -9.49 7.12 -5.17
N ASP A 73 -10.43 7.68 -5.94
CA ASP A 73 -11.68 7.01 -6.31
C ASP A 73 -11.42 5.73 -7.11
N SER A 74 -10.46 5.77 -8.04
CA SER A 74 -10.07 4.60 -8.83
C SER A 74 -9.48 3.48 -7.96
N ILE A 75 -8.65 3.83 -6.97
CA ILE A 75 -8.10 2.85 -6.01
C ILE A 75 -9.21 2.23 -5.17
N ARG A 76 -10.21 3.02 -4.73
CA ARG A 76 -11.36 2.50 -3.98
C ARG A 76 -12.14 1.46 -4.79
N ILE A 77 -12.45 1.77 -6.05
CA ILE A 77 -13.13 0.83 -6.95
C ILE A 77 -12.29 -0.44 -7.16
N LEU A 78 -10.99 -0.28 -7.41
CA LEU A 78 -10.07 -1.41 -7.62
C LEU A 78 -9.92 -2.28 -6.37
N LEU A 79 -9.99 -1.69 -5.18
CA LEU A 79 -9.92 -2.44 -3.92
C LEU A 79 -11.08 -3.42 -3.79
N ASP A 80 -12.27 -3.03 -4.25
CA ASP A 80 -13.47 -3.86 -4.18
C ASP A 80 -13.46 -5.01 -5.19
N ILE A 81 -12.86 -4.81 -6.37
CA ILE A 81 -12.90 -5.80 -7.47
C ILE A 81 -11.59 -6.59 -7.65
N SER A 82 -10.44 -6.05 -7.22
CA SER A 82 -9.12 -6.61 -7.44
C SER A 82 -8.11 -6.13 -6.36
N PRO A 83 -8.32 -6.51 -5.09
CA PRO A 83 -7.48 -6.04 -3.97
C PRO A 83 -5.99 -6.38 -4.15
N ASN A 84 -5.67 -7.57 -4.67
CA ASN A 84 -4.28 -7.97 -4.92
C ASN A 84 -3.59 -7.05 -5.93
N PHE A 85 -4.32 -6.58 -6.95
CA PHE A 85 -3.77 -5.62 -7.90
C PHE A 85 -3.48 -4.29 -7.22
N VAL A 86 -4.36 -3.82 -6.33
CA VAL A 86 -4.11 -2.60 -5.56
C VAL A 86 -2.85 -2.74 -4.69
N PHE A 87 -2.67 -3.84 -3.99
CA PHE A 87 -1.46 -4.06 -3.17
C PHE A 87 -0.20 -4.18 -4.02
N PHE A 88 -0.29 -4.79 -5.21
CA PHE A 88 0.81 -4.79 -6.18
C PHE A 88 1.25 -3.37 -6.59
N ILE A 89 0.32 -2.41 -6.69
CA ILE A 89 0.67 -0.99 -6.95
C ILE A 89 1.51 -0.43 -5.81
N PHE A 90 1.07 -0.61 -4.56
CA PHE A 90 1.79 -0.12 -3.38
C PHE A 90 3.14 -0.81 -3.20
N GLU A 91 3.22 -2.12 -3.46
CA GLU A 91 4.48 -2.87 -3.44
C GLU A 91 5.50 -2.28 -4.42
N ASN A 92 5.11 -2.10 -5.68
CA ASN A 92 6.01 -1.53 -6.68
C ASN A 92 6.39 -0.07 -6.38
N TYR A 93 5.48 0.69 -5.79
CA TYR A 93 5.73 2.07 -5.38
C TYR A 93 6.78 2.16 -4.26
N VAL A 94 6.61 1.38 -3.19
CA VAL A 94 7.59 1.33 -2.08
C VAL A 94 8.91 0.75 -2.55
N LYS A 95 8.90 -0.30 -3.38
CA LYS A 95 10.12 -0.85 -3.99
C LYS A 95 10.87 0.19 -4.81
N ALA A 96 10.17 1.00 -5.60
CA ALA A 96 10.81 2.08 -6.35
C ALA A 96 11.43 3.15 -5.45
N HIS A 97 10.86 3.40 -4.27
CA HIS A 97 11.48 4.26 -3.26
C HIS A 97 12.75 3.63 -2.68
N CYS A 98 12.72 2.35 -2.30
CA CYS A 98 13.89 1.61 -1.82
C CYS A 98 15.02 1.56 -2.86
N ASP A 99 14.68 1.45 -4.15
CA ASP A 99 15.63 1.48 -5.27
C ASP A 99 16.16 2.90 -5.58
N GLY A 100 15.69 3.95 -4.88
CA GLY A 100 16.07 5.34 -5.13
C GLY A 100 15.46 5.97 -6.40
N LYS A 101 14.50 5.30 -7.06
CA LYS A 101 13.79 5.81 -8.25
C LYS A 101 12.75 6.88 -7.87
N ILE A 102 12.18 6.77 -6.68
CA ILE A 102 11.29 7.77 -6.07
C ILE A 102 11.97 8.28 -4.79
N LYS A 103 12.14 9.61 -4.68
CA LYS A 103 12.84 10.20 -3.54
C LYS A 103 12.03 10.18 -2.25
N GLU A 104 10.74 10.46 -2.33
CA GLU A 104 9.85 10.55 -1.18
C GLU A 104 8.61 9.69 -1.41
N LEU A 105 8.20 8.93 -0.38
CA LEU A 105 6.97 8.12 -0.43
C LEU A 105 5.70 8.99 -0.48
N LEU A 106 5.78 10.22 0.02
CA LEU A 106 4.64 11.13 0.14
C LEU A 106 4.94 12.50 -0.48
N PRO A 107 3.92 13.18 -1.05
CA PRO A 107 2.55 12.68 -1.28
C PRO A 107 2.52 11.53 -2.31
N PHE A 108 1.48 10.70 -2.28
CA PHE A 108 1.31 9.61 -3.25
C PHE A 108 0.71 10.18 -4.55
N GLU A 109 1.51 10.25 -5.61
CA GLU A 109 1.18 10.98 -6.83
C GLU A 109 1.15 10.11 -8.10
N ILE A 110 0.16 10.36 -8.96
CA ILE A 110 -0.01 9.66 -10.25
C ILE A 110 1.20 9.81 -11.18
N LEU A 111 1.91 10.94 -11.12
CA LEU A 111 3.09 11.17 -11.95
C LEU A 111 4.23 10.20 -11.60
N GLN A 112 4.41 9.91 -10.32
CA GLN A 112 5.40 8.93 -9.86
C GLN A 112 4.98 7.52 -10.29
N LEU A 113 3.70 7.15 -10.12
CA LEU A 113 3.16 5.88 -10.62
C LEU A 113 3.39 5.72 -12.13
N LYS A 114 3.13 6.77 -12.91
CA LYS A 114 3.36 6.76 -14.37
C LYS A 114 4.84 6.53 -14.70
N GLN A 115 5.75 7.13 -13.95
CA GLN A 115 7.20 6.94 -14.13
C GLN A 115 7.62 5.49 -13.87
N ILE A 116 7.06 4.83 -12.86
CA ILE A 116 7.49 3.48 -12.44
C ILE A 116 6.72 2.34 -13.12
N LEU A 117 5.42 2.53 -13.38
CA LEU A 117 4.50 1.48 -13.82
C LEU A 117 3.85 1.78 -15.17
N GLY A 118 4.12 2.94 -15.79
CA GLY A 118 3.40 3.39 -16.98
C GLY A 118 3.40 2.39 -18.14
N LYS A 119 4.52 1.70 -18.39
CA LYS A 119 4.59 0.64 -19.41
C LYS A 119 3.71 -0.56 -19.04
N ASN A 120 3.79 -1.03 -17.80
CA ASN A 120 3.02 -2.18 -17.32
C ASN A 120 1.52 -1.88 -17.37
N PHE A 121 1.10 -0.70 -16.93
CA PHE A 121 -0.29 -0.27 -16.99
C PHE A 121 -0.77 -0.05 -18.42
N GLY A 122 0.11 0.38 -19.34
CA GLY A 122 -0.21 0.45 -20.76
C GLY A 122 -0.59 -0.92 -21.34
N ILE A 123 0.20 -1.95 -21.04
CA ILE A 123 -0.06 -3.33 -21.47
C ILE A 123 -1.33 -3.88 -20.81
N GLN A 124 -1.52 -3.65 -19.51
CA GLN A 124 -2.72 -4.09 -18.79
C GLN A 124 -3.98 -3.42 -19.32
N ARG A 125 -3.93 -2.11 -19.61
CA ARG A 125 -5.05 -1.38 -20.21
C ARG A 125 -5.41 -1.97 -21.57
N GLU A 126 -4.43 -2.15 -22.46
CA GLU A 126 -4.63 -2.77 -23.78
C GLU A 126 -5.29 -4.15 -23.66
N MET A 127 -4.79 -4.97 -22.73
CA MET A 127 -5.36 -6.29 -22.45
C MET A 127 -6.81 -6.21 -21.96
N LEU A 128 -7.12 -5.31 -21.03
CA LEU A 128 -8.47 -5.15 -20.47
C LEU A 128 -9.46 -4.62 -21.51
N GLU A 129 -9.08 -3.60 -22.27
CA GLU A 129 -9.89 -3.05 -23.37
C GLU A 129 -10.17 -4.13 -24.43
N GLY A 130 -9.13 -4.88 -24.83
CA GLY A 130 -9.27 -6.03 -25.72
C GLY A 130 -10.19 -7.11 -25.14
N PHE A 131 -10.02 -7.45 -23.86
CA PHE A 131 -10.79 -8.48 -23.18
C PHE A 131 -12.29 -8.13 -23.06
N VAL A 132 -12.61 -6.86 -22.79
CA VAL A 132 -14.00 -6.36 -22.76
C VAL A 132 -14.66 -6.44 -24.14
N SER A 133 -13.91 -6.37 -25.24
CA SER A 133 -14.47 -6.52 -26.58
C SER A 133 -14.84 -7.97 -26.97
N LEU A 134 -14.32 -8.97 -26.25
CA LEU A 134 -14.49 -10.38 -26.57
C LEU A 134 -15.91 -10.90 -26.28
N SER A 135 -16.31 -11.94 -27.01
CA SER A 135 -17.49 -12.75 -26.68
C SER A 135 -17.33 -13.47 -25.33
N THR A 136 -18.45 -13.84 -24.71
CA THR A 136 -18.45 -14.54 -23.42
C THR A 136 -17.66 -15.85 -23.45
N SER A 137 -17.70 -16.61 -24.55
CA SER A 137 -16.92 -17.85 -24.69
C SER A 137 -15.42 -17.58 -24.73
N HIS A 138 -14.98 -16.58 -25.49
CA HIS A 138 -13.57 -16.21 -25.56
C HIS A 138 -13.05 -15.66 -24.22
N ARG A 139 -13.85 -14.84 -23.52
CA ARG A 139 -13.50 -14.38 -22.16
C ARG A 139 -13.25 -15.55 -21.20
N LYS A 140 -14.14 -16.56 -21.20
CA LYS A 140 -13.97 -17.76 -20.37
C LYS A 140 -12.71 -18.55 -20.70
N ASN A 141 -12.37 -18.69 -21.99
CA ASN A 141 -11.17 -19.39 -22.41
C ASN A 141 -9.90 -18.69 -21.91
N ILE A 142 -9.84 -17.36 -22.02
CA ILE A 142 -8.70 -16.58 -21.53
C ILE A 142 -8.60 -16.64 -20.00
N LEU A 143 -9.71 -16.49 -19.27
CA LEU A 143 -9.70 -16.64 -17.81
C LEU A 143 -9.26 -18.04 -17.39
N SER A 144 -9.72 -19.09 -18.08
CA SER A 144 -9.30 -20.47 -17.81
C SER A 144 -7.82 -20.71 -18.09
N LEU A 145 -7.22 -19.99 -19.04
CA LEU A 145 -5.77 -20.02 -19.26
C LEU A 145 -5.03 -19.35 -18.10
N LEU A 146 -5.46 -18.15 -17.69
CA LEU A 146 -4.80 -17.39 -16.62
C LEU A 146 -4.88 -18.09 -15.26
N ALA A 147 -6.00 -18.76 -14.97
CA ALA A 147 -6.18 -19.55 -13.75
C ALA A 147 -5.20 -20.74 -13.61
N LYS A 148 -4.43 -21.08 -14.66
CA LYS A 148 -3.39 -22.13 -14.58
C LYS A 148 -2.08 -21.64 -13.97
N PHE A 149 -1.95 -20.34 -13.75
CA PHE A 149 -0.75 -19.70 -13.20
C PHE A 149 -0.93 -19.23 -11.75
N GLU A 150 -2.07 -19.58 -11.13
CA GLU A 150 -2.31 -19.43 -9.68
C GLU A 150 -1.55 -20.47 -8.86
#